data_AF-A0A653DI93-F1
#
_entry.id   AF-A0A653DI93-F1
#
_cell.length_a   1.000
_cell.length_b   1.000
_cell.length_c   1.000
_cell.angle_alpha   90.00
_cell.angle_beta   90.00
_cell.angle_gamma   90.00
#
_symmetry.space_group_name_H-M   'P 1'
#
loop_
_entity.id
_entity.type
_entity.pdbx_description
1 polymer ?
#
loop_
_entity_poly.entity_id
_entity_poly.type
_entity_poly.pdbx_seq_one_letter_code
_entity_poly.pdbx_strand_id
1 'polypeptide(L)' 'MRLGILQQARVAMTKLTKIWRDHHITKVTKMSLVQSLVFSIFLYASEAWTVKKANRARIDSFEMWTWRRMLRVPYTAHRT' A
#
# COMPACT_ATOMS: atom_id res chain seq x y z
N MET A 1 -4.20 7.26 -20.02
CA MET A 1 -4.48 7.90 -18.71
C MET A 1 -3.87 7.01 -17.62
N ARG A 2 -2.91 7.53 -16.84
CA ARG A 2 -1.87 6.79 -16.08
C ARG A 2 -2.40 5.85 -14.98
N LEU A 3 -2.69 4.59 -15.33
CA LEU A 3 -2.90 3.48 -14.39
C LEU A 3 -1.57 2.83 -13.91
N GLY A 4 -0.43 3.21 -14.50
CA GLY A 4 0.85 2.53 -14.31
C GLY A 4 1.41 2.59 -12.89
N ILE A 5 1.25 3.70 -12.16
CA ILE A 5 1.87 3.89 -10.84
C ILE A 5 1.31 2.99 -9.75
N LEU A 6 -0.02 2.87 -9.68
CA LEU A 6 -0.66 1.97 -8.71
C LEU A 6 -0.37 0.51 -9.08
N GLN A 7 -0.25 0.20 -10.38
CA GLN A 7 0.19 -1.12 -10.81
C GLN A 7 1.64 -1.40 -10.40
N GLN A 8 2.57 -0.45 -10.55
CA GLN A 8 3.95 -0.61 -10.11
C GLN A 8 4.04 -0.81 -8.59
N ALA A 9 3.31 -0.02 -7.79
CA ALA A 9 3.24 -0.21 -6.35
C ALA A 9 2.65 -1.59 -5.99
N ARG A 10 1.59 -2.04 -6.67
CA ARG A 10 1.01 -3.38 -6.48
C ARG A 10 2.00 -4.49 -6.87
N VAL A 11 2.72 -4.34 -7.97
CA VAL A 11 3.72 -5.32 -8.41
C VAL A 11 4.88 -5.40 -7.41
N ALA A 12 5.40 -4.26 -6.93
CA ALA A 12 6.38 -4.22 -5.86
C ALA A 12 5.85 -4.93 -4.60
N MET A 13 4.62 -4.64 -4.18
CA MET A 13 3.96 -5.30 -3.05
C MET A 13 3.80 -6.81 -3.24
N THR A 14 3.53 -7.27 -4.47
CA THR A 14 3.47 -8.70 -4.78
C THR A 14 4.85 -9.36 -4.75
N LYS A 15 5.91 -8.71 -5.24
CA LYS A 15 7.29 -9.24 -5.14
C LYS A 15 7.74 -9.37 -3.68
N LEU A 16 7.31 -8.43 -2.83
CA LEU A 16 7.60 -8.41 -1.41
C LEU A 16 6.71 -9.38 -0.59
N THR A 17 5.84 -10.20 -1.21
CA THR A 17 4.98 -11.16 -0.46
C THR A 17 5.74 -12.17 0.39
N LYS A 18 6.96 -12.55 0.01
CA LYS A 18 7.84 -13.36 0.87
C LYS A 18 8.16 -12.63 2.19
N ILE A 19 8.51 -11.35 2.12
CA ILE A 19 8.80 -10.48 3.27
C ILE A 19 7.56 -10.28 4.14
N TRP A 20 6.39 -10.06 3.51
CA TRP A 20 5.13 -9.92 4.23
C TRP A 20 4.76 -11.20 4.99
N ARG A 21 5.04 -12.38 4.41
CA ARG A 21 4.77 -13.69 5.03
C ARG A 21 5.70 -14.02 6.19
N ASP A 22 6.93 -13.52 6.17
CA ASP A 22 7.95 -13.83 7.17
C ASP A 22 7.62 -13.18 8.52
N HIS A 23 7.65 -13.96 9.60
CA HIS A 23 7.36 -13.47 10.95
C HIS A 23 8.59 -12.89 11.67
N HIS A 24 9.81 -13.23 11.22
CA HIS A 24 11.05 -12.71 11.80
C HIS A 24 11.27 -11.23 11.49
N ILE A 25 10.63 -10.72 10.44
CA ILE A 25 10.72 -9.31 10.07
C ILE A 25 9.77 -8.50 10.96
N THR A 26 10.38 -7.64 11.78
CA THR A 26 9.71 -6.74 12.71
C THR A 26 8.63 -5.91 12.02
N LYS A 27 7.51 -5.71 12.71
CA LYS A 27 6.37 -4.91 12.22
C LYS A 27 6.81 -3.50 11.81
N VAL A 28 7.79 -2.92 12.50
CA VAL A 28 8.34 -1.58 12.23
C VAL A 28 8.94 -1.49 10.82
N THR A 29 9.78 -2.46 10.43
CA THR A 29 10.40 -2.49 9.09
C THR A 29 9.36 -2.62 7.98
N LYS A 30 8.32 -3.43 8.23
CA LYS A 30 7.18 -3.58 7.32
C LYS A 30 6.39 -2.28 7.19
N MET A 31 6.17 -1.54 8.28
CA MET A 31 5.50 -0.23 8.25
C MET A 31 6.32 0.82 7.49
N SER A 32 7.64 0.85 7.71
CA SER A 32 8.54 1.76 6.99
C SER A 32 8.53 1.50 5.48
N LEU A 33 8.40 0.24 5.05
CA LEU A 33 8.24 -0.15 3.64
C LEU A 33 6.95 0.39 3.02
N VAL A 34 5.82 0.27 3.73
CA VAL A 34 4.53 0.84 3.27
C VAL A 34 4.62 2.36 3.19
N GLN A 35 5.18 3.01 4.21
CA GLN A 35 5.36 4.46 4.21
C GLN A 35 6.22 4.93 3.03
N SER A 36 7.34 4.27 2.74
CA SER A 36 8.20 4.60 1.59
C SER A 36 7.44 4.49 0.25
N LEU A 37 6.60 3.47 0.07
CA LEU A 37 5.74 3.35 -1.10
C LEU A 37 4.68 4.45 -1.18
N VAL A 38 4.05 4.81 -0.06
CA VAL A 38 3.06 5.90 0.00
C VAL A 38 3.71 7.25 -0.30
N PHE A 39 4.90 7.52 0.24
CA PHE A 39 5.67 8.72 -0.07
C PHE A 39 6.07 8.78 -1.54
N SER A 40 6.48 7.65 -2.14
CA SER A 40 6.78 7.58 -3.58
C SER A 40 5.55 7.91 -4.44
N ILE A 41 4.38 7.39 -4.07
CA ILE A 41 3.11 7.72 -4.76
C ILE A 41 2.76 9.21 -4.57
N PHE A 42 2.96 9.75 -3.38
CA PHE A 42 2.64 11.14 -3.05
C PHE A 42 3.56 12.12 -3.77
N LEU A 43 4.85 11.83 -3.82
CA LEU A 43 5.86 12.61 -4.56
C LEU A 43 5.52 12.64 -6.05
N TYR A 44 5.24 11.48 -6.65
CA TYR A 44 4.84 11.42 -8.04
C TYR A 44 3.51 12.12 -8.32
N ALA A 45 2.54 12.00 -7.40
CA ALA A 45 1.28 12.71 -7.51
C ALA A 45 1.47 14.23 -7.46
N SER A 46 2.43 14.73 -6.66
CA SER A 46 2.77 16.16 -6.60
C SER A 46 3.41 16.67 -7.89
N GLU A 47 4.24 15.86 -8.56
CA GLU A 47 4.86 16.22 -9.84
C GLU A 47 3.87 16.20 -11.01
N ALA A 48 2.84 15.34 -10.93
CA ALA A 48 1.97 15.06 -12.07
C ALA A 48 0.55 15.65 -11.95
N TRP A 49 0.08 16.04 -10.76
CA TRP A 49 -1.35 16.37 -10.51
C TRP A 49 -1.55 17.48 -9.46
N THR A 50 -2.63 18.27 -9.61
CA THR A 50 -3.32 18.89 -8.46
C THR A 50 -4.03 17.78 -7.70
N VAL A 51 -3.76 17.60 -6.40
CA VAL A 51 -4.29 16.48 -5.58
C VAL A 51 -5.82 16.49 -5.56
N LYS A 52 -6.46 15.78 -6.51
CA LYS A 52 -7.91 15.61 -6.58
C LYS A 52 -8.38 14.52 -5.61
N LYS A 53 -9.60 14.67 -5.10
CA LYS A 53 -10.27 13.74 -4.17
C LYS A 53 -10.23 12.27 -4.61
N ALA A 54 -10.24 12.01 -5.93
CA ALA A 54 -10.13 10.67 -6.51
C ALA A 54 -8.78 9.97 -6.26
N ASN A 55 -7.68 10.71 -6.16
CA ASN A 55 -6.37 10.13 -5.83
C ASN A 55 -6.30 9.73 -4.36
N ARG A 56 -6.92 10.50 -3.47
CA ARG A 56 -7.01 10.18 -2.04
C ARG A 56 -7.74 8.86 -1.81
N ALA A 57 -8.90 8.66 -2.45
CA ALA A 57 -9.65 7.40 -2.37
C ALA A 57 -8.84 6.19 -2.92
N ARG A 58 -8.01 6.40 -3.94
CA ARG A 58 -7.11 5.36 -4.49
C ARG A 58 -5.97 5.02 -3.52
N ILE A 59 -5.43 6.01 -2.82
CA ILE A 59 -4.40 5.80 -1.80
C ILE A 59 -5.00 5.07 -0.60
N ASP A 60 -6.16 5.51 -0.09
CA ASP A 60 -6.85 4.87 1.04
C ASP A 60 -7.18 3.41 0.74
N SER A 61 -7.70 3.11 -0.47
CA SER A 61 -7.99 1.73 -0.87
C SER A 61 -6.73 0.87 -1.03
N PHE A 62 -5.62 1.46 -1.50
CA PHE A 62 -4.33 0.77 -1.59
C PHE A 62 -3.72 0.50 -0.20
N GLU A 63 -3.80 1.47 0.70
CA GLU A 63 -3.35 1.37 2.08
C GLU A 63 -4.14 0.28 2.83
N MET A 64 -5.48 0.28 2.73
CA MET A 64 -6.35 -0.74 3.31
C MET A 64 -6.05 -2.16 2.77
N TRP A 65 -5.78 -2.28 1.47
CA TRP A 65 -5.38 -3.56 0.87
C TRP A 65 -4.03 -4.05 1.42
N THR A 66 -3.08 -3.14 1.58
CA THR A 66 -1.74 -3.40 2.10
C THR A 66 -1.77 -3.85 3.56
N TRP A 67 -2.48 -3.11 4.42
CA TRP A 67 -2.64 -3.46 5.83
C TRP A 67 -3.31 -4.82 6.00
N ARG A 68 -4.37 -5.11 5.24
CA ARG A 68 -5.02 -6.43 5.27
C ARG A 68 -4.06 -7.56 4.90
N ARG A 69 -3.20 -7.35 3.90
CA ARG A 69 -2.22 -8.35 3.46
C ARG A 69 -1.10 -8.56 4.49
N MET A 70 -0.66 -7.47 5.14
CA MET A 70 0.36 -7.50 6.20
C MET A 70 -0.15 -8.18 7.48
N LEU A 71 -1.35 -7.81 7.91
CA LEU A 71 -1.97 -8.31 9.15
C LEU A 71 -2.69 -9.66 8.97
N ARG A 72 -2.80 -10.15 7.71
CA ARG A 72 -3.56 -11.35 7.34
C ARG A 72 -4.98 -11.36 7.92
N VAL A 73 -5.63 -10.19 7.98
CA VAL A 73 -6.98 -10.07 8.57
C VAL A 73 -7.96 -10.84 7.69
N PRO A 74 -8.62 -11.88 8.22
CA PRO A 74 -9.66 -12.58 7.48
C PRO A 74 -10.86 -11.66 7.28
N TYR A 75 -11.56 -11.82 6.14
CA TYR A 75 -12.75 -11.02 5.82
C TYR A 75 -13.87 -11.17 6.87
N THR A 76 -13.84 -12.27 7.63
CA THR A 76 -14.80 -12.65 8.67
C THR A 76 -14.56 -11.99 10.04
N ALA A 77 -13.59 -11.08 10.18
CA ALA A 77 -13.43 -10.29 11.39
C ALA A 77 -14.53 -9.21 11.47
N HIS A 78 -15.77 -9.65 11.65
CA HIS A 78 -16.91 -8.82 12.02
C HIS A 78 -16.66 -8.35 13.46
N ARG A 79 -16.39 -7.07 13.66
CA ARG A 79 -16.43 -6.48 15.00
C ARG A 79 -17.90 -6.46 15.44
N THR A 80 -18.26 -7.31 16.41
CA THR A 80 -19.36 -7.02 17.33
C THR A 80 -18.99 -5.88 18.24
#